data_AF-A0A421JXT1-F1
#
_entry.id   AF-A0A421JXT1-F1
#
_cell.length_a   1.000
_cell.length_b   1.000
_cell.length_c   1.000
_cell.angle_alpha   90.00
_cell.angle_beta   90.00
_cell.angle_gamma   90.00
#
_symmetry.space_group_name_H-M   'P 1'
#
loop_
_entity.id
_entity.type
_entity.pdbx_description
1 polymer ?
#
loop_
_entity_poly.entity_id
_entity_poly.type
_entity_poly.pdbx_seq_one_letter_code
_entity_poly.pdbx_strand_id
1 'polypeptide(L)'
;MEQNDLKELLACLPKERTLYPYCQDYYAVQLLQIAAEKHLSIQAIKGSSFSRLLNKPSITSLLSSCGNGSISSELLSSYWQEPGTTYLVTTGIWGSKSDRYAQTSRPGINLVLRLNFNHQHDQMFRQSIHPVEDGVFNNWGHPVLQRGDRSYYRETLAWSRLDIDLQLGEVLIEEIQSDWVRDVRWLDKWRQCCATDEHPMHCYSFNTTAAMAGRYLNFVQPLLKQWSQAMLAATIDFIHRELGVKRIWFHSWEVGNYLKRIKGSYAPPRSLYTSLPKQFCFELTDQLPALLSDKRTSKRLRRGKISPRFYKLEL
;
A
#
# COMPACT_ATOMS: atom_id res chain seq x y z
N MET A 1 14.24 10.57 6.69
CA MET A 1 15.54 10.57 5.95
C MET A 1 15.87 11.98 5.43
N GLU A 2 17.16 12.25 5.16
CA GLU A 2 17.64 13.48 4.52
C GLU A 2 17.40 13.46 2.99
N GLN A 3 17.40 14.64 2.36
CA GLN A 3 17.06 14.73 0.93
C GLN A 3 18.11 14.09 0.01
N ASN A 4 19.39 14.21 0.35
CA ASN A 4 20.47 13.65 -0.45
C ASN A 4 20.47 12.12 -0.37
N ASP A 5 20.36 11.56 0.82
CA ASP A 5 20.25 10.11 1.04
C ASP A 5 19.10 9.50 0.23
N LEU A 6 17.94 10.17 0.18
CA LEU A 6 16.81 9.68 -0.60
C LEU A 6 17.07 9.74 -2.11
N LYS A 7 17.75 10.78 -2.60
CA LYS A 7 18.12 10.88 -4.02
C LYS A 7 19.10 9.79 -4.43
N GLU A 8 20.08 9.50 -3.58
CA GLU A 8 21.03 8.41 -3.80
C GLU A 8 20.31 7.06 -3.81
N LEU A 9 19.43 6.82 -2.83
CA LEU A 9 18.60 5.61 -2.81
C LEU A 9 17.79 5.46 -4.11
N LEU A 10 17.08 6.51 -4.52
CA LEU A 10 16.29 6.50 -5.76
C LEU A 10 17.14 6.27 -7.01
N ALA A 11 18.40 6.73 -7.02
CA ALA A 11 19.30 6.52 -8.15
C ALA A 11 19.75 5.06 -8.27
N CYS A 12 19.81 4.32 -7.15
CA CYS A 12 20.14 2.90 -7.09
C CYS A 12 18.96 1.98 -7.44
N LEU A 13 17.72 2.46 -7.32
CA LEU A 13 16.54 1.65 -7.63
C LEU A 13 16.36 1.45 -9.14
N PRO A 14 15.70 0.35 -9.55
CA PRO A 14 15.37 0.10 -10.94
C PRO A 14 14.67 1.31 -11.60
N LYS A 15 15.19 1.72 -12.75
CA LYS A 15 14.63 2.83 -13.55
C LYS A 15 13.62 2.36 -14.59
N GLU A 16 13.58 1.06 -14.84
CA GLU A 16 12.68 0.40 -15.77
C GLU A 16 11.25 0.28 -15.21
N ARG A 17 10.35 -0.28 -16.02
CA ARG A 17 8.97 -0.55 -15.62
C ARG A 17 8.94 -1.76 -14.70
N THR A 18 8.79 -1.54 -13.39
CA THR A 18 8.55 -2.62 -12.44
C THR A 18 7.11 -3.09 -12.51
N LEU A 19 6.90 -4.32 -12.98
CA LEU A 19 5.60 -4.98 -13.02
C LEU A 19 5.34 -5.71 -11.71
N TYR A 20 4.11 -5.61 -11.21
CA TYR A 20 3.69 -6.29 -9.99
C TYR A 20 2.39 -7.05 -10.23
N PRO A 21 2.46 -8.32 -10.69
CA PRO A 21 1.30 -9.18 -10.82
C PRO A 21 0.71 -9.46 -9.43
N TYR A 22 -0.61 -9.38 -9.31
CA TYR A 22 -1.29 -9.65 -8.05
C TYR A 22 -2.59 -10.42 -8.28
N CYS A 23 -2.80 -11.42 -7.44
CA CYS A 23 -4.06 -12.13 -7.29
C CYS A 23 -4.43 -12.27 -5.81
N GLN A 24 -5.64 -12.75 -5.54
CA GLN A 24 -6.12 -12.96 -4.19
C GLN A 24 -5.17 -13.85 -3.39
N ASP A 25 -4.92 -13.48 -2.13
CA ASP A 25 -4.05 -14.19 -1.19
C ASP A 25 -2.58 -14.38 -1.65
N TYR A 26 -2.15 -13.78 -2.76
CA TYR A 26 -0.75 -13.85 -3.22
C TYR A 26 0.25 -13.34 -2.17
N TYR A 27 -0.16 -12.33 -1.39
CA TYR A 27 0.64 -11.82 -0.28
C TYR A 27 1.00 -12.89 0.76
N ALA A 28 0.14 -13.89 0.96
CA ALA A 28 0.39 -14.97 1.91
C ALA A 28 1.51 -15.88 1.41
N VAL A 29 1.56 -16.13 0.09
CA VAL A 29 2.65 -16.89 -0.55
C VAL A 29 3.96 -16.12 -0.39
N GLN A 30 3.98 -14.83 -0.72
CA GLN A 30 5.18 -13.99 -0.57
C GLN A 30 5.71 -13.98 0.88
N LEU A 31 4.85 -13.76 1.86
CA LEU A 31 5.26 -13.77 3.27
C LEU A 31 5.73 -15.16 3.73
N LEU A 32 5.11 -16.23 3.25
CA LEU A 32 5.57 -17.58 3.55
C LEU A 32 6.91 -17.92 2.90
N GLN A 33 7.21 -17.36 1.71
CA GLN A 33 8.52 -17.54 1.07
C GLN A 33 9.62 -16.98 1.98
N ILE A 34 9.39 -15.77 2.50
CA ILE A 34 10.30 -15.11 3.43
C ILE A 34 10.39 -15.90 4.75
N ALA A 35 9.25 -16.31 5.31
CA ALA A 35 9.22 -17.07 6.56
C ALA A 35 9.92 -18.45 6.43
N ALA A 36 9.86 -19.09 5.26
CA ALA A 36 10.48 -20.38 5.01
C ALA A 36 12.01 -20.32 5.04
N GLU A 37 12.62 -19.15 4.79
CA GLU A 37 14.07 -18.95 4.96
C GLU A 37 14.51 -19.15 6.43
N LYS A 38 13.61 -18.87 7.38
CA LYS A 38 13.85 -19.02 8.83
C LYS A 38 13.25 -20.30 9.41
N HIS A 39 12.15 -20.78 8.84
CA HIS A 39 11.35 -21.87 9.39
C HIS A 39 11.20 -22.99 8.35
N LEU A 40 12.03 -24.03 8.49
CA LEU A 40 12.11 -25.13 7.52
C LEU A 40 10.90 -26.11 7.57
N SER A 41 10.05 -26.04 8.59
CA SER A 41 8.92 -26.97 8.76
C SER A 41 7.59 -26.25 8.96
N ILE A 42 6.50 -26.89 8.53
CA ILE A 42 5.13 -26.40 8.75
C ILE A 42 4.86 -26.20 10.25
N GLN A 43 5.37 -27.10 11.09
CA GLN A 43 5.20 -27.02 12.54
C GLN A 43 5.89 -25.79 13.13
N ALA A 44 7.08 -25.42 12.63
CA ALA A 44 7.77 -24.20 13.05
C ALA A 44 6.97 -22.94 12.62
N ILE A 45 6.44 -22.92 11.40
CA ILE A 45 5.60 -21.81 10.92
C ILE A 45 4.30 -21.70 11.74
N LYS A 46 3.67 -22.81 12.11
CA LYS A 46 2.50 -22.84 13.02
C LYS A 46 2.81 -22.24 14.39
N GLY A 47 4.03 -22.37 14.88
CA GLY A 47 4.49 -21.76 16.13
C GLY A 47 4.89 -20.29 16.02
N SER A 48 4.90 -19.72 14.80
CA SER A 48 5.33 -18.34 14.53
C SER A 48 4.15 -17.38 14.34
N SER A 49 4.46 -16.10 14.18
CA SER A 49 3.49 -15.05 13.82
C SER A 49 2.81 -15.29 12.45
N PHE A 50 3.46 -16.06 11.56
CA PHE A 50 2.99 -16.41 10.21
C PHE A 50 1.98 -17.56 10.15
N SER A 51 1.69 -18.22 11.28
CA SER A 51 0.76 -19.35 11.38
C SER A 51 -0.59 -19.12 10.69
N ARG A 52 -1.12 -17.90 10.76
CA ARG A 52 -2.40 -17.51 10.16
C ARG A 52 -2.42 -17.58 8.63
N LEU A 53 -1.25 -17.51 7.97
CA LEU A 53 -1.14 -17.59 6.51
C LEU A 53 -1.42 -19.01 6.02
N LEU A 54 -1.13 -20.03 6.83
CA LEU A 54 -1.37 -21.44 6.50
C LEU A 54 -2.86 -21.77 6.33
N ASN A 55 -3.74 -20.94 6.89
CA ASN A 55 -5.20 -21.14 6.82
C ASN A 55 -5.82 -20.45 5.59
N LYS A 56 -5.02 -19.82 4.73
CA LYS A 56 -5.52 -19.13 3.54
C LYS A 56 -5.92 -20.15 2.48
N PRO A 57 -7.07 -20.00 1.79
CA PRO A 57 -7.54 -20.97 0.81
C PRO A 57 -6.48 -21.37 -0.23
N SER A 58 -5.78 -20.38 -0.79
CA SER A 58 -4.69 -20.59 -1.73
C SER A 58 -3.53 -21.42 -1.16
N ILE A 59 -3.19 -21.20 0.12
CA ILE A 59 -2.13 -21.94 0.80
C ILE A 59 -2.59 -23.34 1.16
N THR A 60 -3.80 -23.50 1.69
CA THR A 60 -4.38 -24.82 1.99
C THR A 60 -4.41 -25.70 0.75
N SER A 61 -4.81 -25.14 -0.40
CA SER A 61 -4.77 -25.84 -1.68
C SER A 61 -3.35 -26.26 -2.06
N LEU A 62 -2.37 -25.36 -1.95
CA LEU A 62 -0.97 -25.65 -2.25
C LEU A 62 -0.37 -26.71 -1.31
N LEU A 63 -0.74 -26.70 -0.04
CA LEU A 63 -0.27 -27.66 0.95
C LEU A 63 -0.91 -29.03 0.78
N SER A 64 -2.16 -29.12 0.30
CA SER A 64 -2.82 -30.41 0.04
C SER A 64 -2.12 -31.25 -1.04
N SER A 65 -1.40 -30.61 -1.96
CA SER A 65 -0.55 -31.29 -2.93
C SER A 65 0.81 -31.74 -2.38
N CYS A 66 1.11 -31.48 -1.09
CA CYS A 66 2.40 -31.76 -0.47
C CYS A 66 2.29 -32.81 0.63
N GLY A 67 2.90 -33.99 0.42
CA GLY A 67 2.87 -35.10 1.37
C GLY A 67 4.00 -35.14 2.40
N ASN A 68 4.97 -34.23 2.35
CA ASN A 68 6.23 -34.31 3.12
C ASN A 68 6.28 -33.44 4.39
N GLY A 69 5.23 -32.67 4.70
CA GLY A 69 5.15 -31.87 5.93
C GLY A 69 6.10 -30.66 6.01
N SER A 70 6.80 -30.32 4.92
CA SER A 70 7.67 -29.16 4.81
C SER A 70 7.14 -28.14 3.80
N ILE A 71 7.51 -26.87 3.98
CA ILE A 71 7.28 -25.82 2.99
C ILE A 71 8.65 -25.48 2.43
N SER A 72 8.89 -25.86 1.18
CA SER A 72 10.13 -25.51 0.49
C SER A 72 9.94 -24.23 -0.32
N SER A 73 11.04 -23.51 -0.58
CA SER A 73 11.02 -22.31 -1.41
C SER A 73 10.57 -22.65 -2.84
N GLU A 74 10.95 -23.82 -3.36
CA GLU A 74 10.56 -24.31 -4.68
C GLU A 74 9.04 -24.50 -4.79
N LEU A 75 8.42 -25.09 -3.76
CA LEU A 75 6.97 -25.26 -3.71
C LEU A 75 6.26 -23.90 -3.79
N LEU A 76 6.66 -22.96 -2.94
CA LEU A 76 6.05 -21.64 -2.94
C LEU A 76 6.35 -20.85 -4.22
N SER A 77 7.50 -21.08 -4.85
CA SER A 77 7.85 -20.47 -6.14
C SER A 77 7.08 -21.08 -7.30
N SER A 78 6.65 -22.35 -7.17
CA SER A 78 5.79 -23.03 -8.14
C SER A 78 4.32 -22.60 -8.06
N TYR A 79 3.94 -21.91 -6.99
CA TYR A 79 2.59 -21.34 -6.89
C TYR A 79 2.40 -20.28 -7.97
N TRP A 80 1.59 -20.63 -8.96
CA TRP A 80 1.13 -19.71 -9.97
C TRP A 80 -0.40 -19.74 -10.03
N GLN A 81 -1.00 -18.57 -9.88
CA GLN A 81 -2.38 -18.32 -10.25
C GLN A 81 -2.36 -17.17 -11.25
N GLU A 82 -3.22 -17.26 -12.26
CA GLU A 82 -3.36 -16.17 -13.22
C GLU A 82 -3.65 -14.85 -12.48
N PRO A 83 -2.79 -13.83 -12.62
CA PRO A 83 -2.97 -12.58 -11.90
C PRO A 83 -4.30 -11.94 -12.29
N GLY A 84 -5.09 -11.51 -11.31
CA GLY A 84 -6.31 -10.75 -11.58
C GLY A 84 -5.99 -9.39 -12.22
N THR A 85 -4.80 -8.86 -11.94
CA THR A 85 -4.21 -7.72 -12.63
C THR A 85 -2.70 -7.67 -12.45
N THR A 86 -2.03 -6.92 -13.31
CA THR A 86 -0.61 -6.57 -13.15
C THR A 86 -0.49 -5.07 -13.00
N TYR A 87 0.01 -4.62 -11.85
CA TYR A 87 0.21 -3.21 -11.56
C TYR A 87 1.59 -2.73 -12.03
N LEU A 88 1.75 -1.41 -12.12
CA LEU A 88 3.03 -0.76 -12.34
C LEU A 88 3.48 -0.11 -11.03
N VAL A 89 4.60 -0.57 -10.48
CA VAL A 89 5.17 0.00 -9.26
C VAL A 89 6.16 1.09 -9.63
N THR A 90 6.02 2.25 -8.99
CA THR A 90 6.96 3.36 -9.17
C THR A 90 7.29 4.00 -7.84
N THR A 91 8.46 4.62 -7.77
CA THR A 91 8.90 5.35 -6.58
C THR A 91 8.82 6.86 -6.78
N GLY A 92 8.59 7.58 -5.68
CA GLY A 92 8.56 9.04 -5.60
C GLY A 92 8.97 9.53 -4.22
N ILE A 93 8.75 10.81 -3.95
CA ILE A 93 9.14 11.45 -2.68
C ILE A 93 7.94 12.20 -2.07
N TRP A 94 7.93 12.31 -0.75
CA TRP A 94 6.92 13.11 -0.05
C TRP A 94 7.47 13.81 1.19
N GLY A 95 7.03 15.05 1.37
CA GLY A 95 7.36 15.88 2.53
C GLY A 95 8.63 16.70 2.36
N SER A 96 8.93 17.48 3.39
CA SER A 96 10.16 18.26 3.51
C SER A 96 10.43 18.54 4.99
N LYS A 97 11.62 19.08 5.31
CA LYS A 97 11.97 19.42 6.70
C LYS A 97 11.07 20.50 7.32
N SER A 98 10.56 21.42 6.50
CA SER A 98 9.83 22.61 6.95
C SER A 98 8.32 22.54 6.70
N ASP A 99 7.85 21.54 5.96
CA ASP A 99 6.45 21.46 5.60
C ASP A 99 5.59 20.92 6.75
N ARG A 100 4.88 21.84 7.39
CA ARG A 100 3.91 21.53 8.46
C ARG A 100 2.69 20.76 7.97
N TYR A 101 2.43 20.73 6.67
CA TYR A 101 1.33 20.01 6.02
C TYR A 101 1.73 18.66 5.46
N ALA A 102 3.02 18.28 5.54
CA ALA A 102 3.51 16.98 5.06
C ALA A 102 2.94 15.78 5.84
N GLN A 103 2.31 16.02 7.00
CA GLN A 103 1.71 14.98 7.84
C GLN A 103 2.64 13.78 8.05
N THR A 104 3.89 14.03 8.42
CA THR A 104 4.90 13.01 8.77
C THR A 104 5.02 12.89 10.29
N SER A 105 5.46 11.73 10.78
CA SER A 105 5.61 11.50 12.22
C SER A 105 6.79 12.25 12.81
N ARG A 106 7.86 12.42 12.01
CA ARG A 106 9.00 13.29 12.30
C ARG A 106 9.35 14.16 11.09
N PRO A 107 10.05 15.31 11.28
CA PRO A 107 10.52 16.13 10.16
C PRO A 107 11.45 15.34 9.24
N GLY A 108 11.30 15.51 7.93
CA GLY A 108 12.12 14.82 6.94
C GLY A 108 11.32 14.50 5.69
N ILE A 109 11.88 13.61 4.87
CA ILE A 109 11.28 13.17 3.62
C ILE A 109 11.03 11.65 3.70
N ASN A 110 9.89 11.23 3.18
CA ASN A 110 9.54 9.84 2.99
C ASN A 110 9.79 9.41 1.54
N LEU A 111 10.22 8.15 1.37
CA LEU A 111 10.09 7.47 0.10
C LEU A 111 8.61 7.13 -0.12
N VAL A 112 8.12 7.32 -1.34
CA VAL A 112 6.77 6.91 -1.72
C VAL A 112 6.87 5.72 -2.66
N LEU A 113 6.15 4.65 -2.34
CA LEU A 113 5.86 3.57 -3.27
C LEU A 113 4.46 3.76 -3.81
N ARG A 114 4.31 3.83 -5.14
CA ARG A 114 3.02 4.01 -5.82
C ARG A 114 2.66 2.73 -6.56
N LEU A 115 1.43 2.27 -6.37
CA LEU A 115 0.82 1.19 -7.13
C LEU A 115 -0.07 1.81 -8.21
N ASN A 116 0.40 1.78 -9.45
CA ASN A 116 -0.29 2.39 -10.59
C ASN A 116 -1.03 1.35 -11.40
N PHE A 117 -2.08 1.80 -12.08
CA PHE A 117 -2.84 0.97 -13.00
C PHE A 117 -2.04 0.59 -14.25
N ASN A 118 -2.54 -0.41 -14.97
CA ASN A 118 -1.99 -0.86 -16.25
C ASN A 118 -2.67 -0.19 -17.44
N HIS A 119 -2.24 -0.58 -18.64
CA HIS A 119 -2.78 -0.03 -19.87
C HIS A 119 -4.27 -0.39 -20.10
N GLN A 120 -4.70 -1.58 -19.69
CA GLN A 120 -6.09 -2.01 -19.86
C GLN A 120 -7.04 -1.10 -19.06
N HIS A 121 -6.65 -0.75 -17.83
CA HIS A 121 -7.40 0.20 -17.03
C HIS A 121 -7.41 1.59 -17.67
N ASP A 122 -6.27 2.13 -18.12
CA ASP A 122 -6.23 3.42 -18.81
C ASP A 122 -7.18 3.47 -20.01
N GLN A 123 -7.22 2.40 -20.82
CA GLN A 123 -8.11 2.31 -21.96
C GLN A 123 -9.59 2.33 -21.53
N MET A 124 -9.97 1.50 -20.57
CA MET A 124 -11.35 1.45 -20.07
C MET A 124 -11.77 2.77 -19.44
N PHE A 125 -10.86 3.38 -18.66
CA PHE A 125 -11.07 4.68 -18.03
C PHE A 125 -11.30 5.77 -19.07
N ARG A 126 -10.45 5.86 -20.10
CA ARG A 126 -10.62 6.84 -21.19
C ARG A 126 -11.90 6.64 -21.98
N GLN A 127 -12.22 5.39 -22.32
CA GLN A 127 -13.42 5.05 -23.09
C GLN A 127 -14.72 5.27 -22.33
N SER A 128 -14.69 5.21 -21.00
CA SER A 128 -15.91 5.27 -20.19
C SER A 128 -16.07 6.62 -19.51
N ILE A 129 -15.02 7.19 -18.95
CA ILE A 129 -15.09 8.43 -18.15
C ILE A 129 -14.82 9.67 -19.02
N HIS A 130 -14.12 9.52 -20.15
CA HIS A 130 -13.62 10.62 -20.97
C HIS A 130 -12.98 11.73 -20.12
N PRO A 131 -11.83 11.44 -19.49
CA PRO A 131 -11.10 12.43 -18.71
C PRO A 131 -10.67 13.60 -19.62
N VAL A 132 -10.85 14.82 -19.13
CA VAL A 132 -10.43 16.07 -19.80
C VAL A 132 -9.00 16.44 -19.39
N GLU A 133 -8.59 16.01 -18.21
CA GLU A 133 -7.25 16.19 -17.64
C GLU A 133 -6.73 14.89 -17.00
N ASP A 134 -5.46 14.88 -16.61
CA ASP A 134 -4.89 13.76 -15.86
C ASP A 134 -5.23 13.84 -14.37
N GLY A 135 -5.21 12.70 -13.69
CA GLY A 135 -5.38 12.67 -12.25
C GLY A 135 -6.81 13.01 -11.82
N VAL A 136 -7.81 12.69 -12.65
CA VAL A 136 -9.23 12.97 -12.38
C VAL A 136 -9.68 12.48 -11.00
N PHE A 137 -9.16 11.33 -10.55
CA PHE A 137 -9.43 10.73 -9.23
C PHE A 137 -8.16 10.68 -8.36
N ASN A 138 -7.19 11.54 -8.63
CA ASN A 138 -5.92 11.64 -7.94
C ASN A 138 -5.65 13.10 -7.57
N ASN A 139 -5.64 13.41 -6.27
CA ASN A 139 -5.40 14.77 -5.83
C ASN A 139 -3.95 15.16 -6.10
N TRP A 140 -3.74 16.29 -6.79
CA TRP A 140 -2.41 16.80 -7.10
C TRP A 140 -1.59 17.15 -5.85
N GLY A 141 -2.28 17.44 -4.74
CA GLY A 141 -1.67 17.63 -3.43
C GLY A 141 -1.27 16.33 -2.74
N HIS A 142 -1.39 15.15 -3.36
CA HIS A 142 -1.01 13.86 -2.80
C HIS A 142 0.13 13.22 -3.61
N PRO A 143 0.87 12.21 -3.07
CA PRO A 143 2.06 11.68 -3.72
C PRO A 143 1.74 10.67 -4.84
N VAL A 144 0.81 11.01 -5.71
CA VAL A 144 0.45 10.26 -6.93
C VAL A 144 1.51 10.46 -8.03
N LEU A 145 1.52 9.60 -9.04
CA LEU A 145 2.41 9.75 -10.19
C LEU A 145 2.00 10.99 -10.98
N GLN A 146 2.97 11.87 -11.28
CA GLN A 146 2.75 13.06 -12.09
C GLN A 146 3.31 12.87 -13.50
N ARG A 147 2.79 13.62 -14.48
CA ARG A 147 3.41 13.65 -15.81
C ARG A 147 4.82 14.21 -15.74
N GLY A 148 5.75 13.58 -16.45
CA GLY A 148 7.17 13.96 -16.43
C GLY A 148 7.98 13.28 -15.33
N ASP A 149 7.35 12.72 -14.28
CA ASP A 149 8.06 11.91 -13.26
C ASP A 149 8.75 10.69 -13.89
N ARG A 150 8.17 10.15 -14.96
CA ARG A 150 8.63 8.98 -15.71
C ARG A 150 8.40 9.19 -17.21
N SER A 151 9.06 8.38 -18.03
CA SER A 151 8.85 8.34 -19.50
C SER A 151 7.46 7.86 -19.92
N TYR A 152 6.65 7.41 -18.95
CA TYR A 152 5.27 6.99 -19.14
C TYR A 152 4.42 7.49 -17.98
N TYR A 153 3.13 7.64 -18.22
CA TYR A 153 2.15 8.04 -17.22
C TYR A 153 1.12 6.93 -17.04
N ARG A 154 0.69 6.73 -15.79
CA ARG A 154 -0.41 5.85 -15.38
C ARG A 154 -1.07 6.46 -14.16
N GLU A 155 -2.38 6.34 -14.09
CA GLU A 155 -3.13 6.74 -12.91
C GLU A 155 -2.70 5.90 -11.69
N THR A 156 -2.62 6.54 -10.52
CA THR A 156 -2.22 5.88 -9.28
C THR A 156 -3.44 5.32 -8.57
N LEU A 157 -3.51 3.99 -8.39
CA LEU A 157 -4.54 3.35 -7.57
C LEU A 157 -4.31 3.68 -6.09
N ALA A 158 -3.09 3.48 -5.60
CA ALA A 158 -2.75 3.62 -4.19
C ALA A 158 -1.27 3.95 -4.00
N TRP A 159 -0.91 4.40 -2.80
CA TRP A 159 0.48 4.62 -2.42
C TRP A 159 0.75 4.26 -0.96
N SER A 160 2.02 4.04 -0.67
CA SER A 160 2.58 3.86 0.66
C SER A 160 3.69 4.88 0.90
N ARG A 161 3.68 5.55 2.06
CA ARG A 161 4.75 6.45 2.50
C ARG A 161 5.65 5.75 3.50
N LEU A 162 6.95 5.77 3.25
CA LEU A 162 7.97 5.03 3.99
C LEU A 162 8.97 6.01 4.62
N ASP A 163 9.08 6.01 5.94
CA ASP A 163 10.21 6.61 6.65
C ASP A 163 11.26 5.53 6.88
N ILE A 164 12.40 5.69 6.24
CA ILE A 164 13.44 4.67 6.15
C ILE A 164 14.65 5.13 6.97
N ASP A 165 15.18 4.19 7.74
CA ASP A 165 16.47 4.33 8.42
C ASP A 165 17.31 3.08 8.12
N LEU A 166 18.17 3.19 7.11
CA LEU A 166 19.02 2.08 6.65
C LEU A 166 20.09 1.71 7.69
N GLN A 167 20.54 2.66 8.53
CA GLN A 167 21.53 2.38 9.57
C GLN A 167 20.95 1.53 10.69
N LEU A 168 19.70 1.83 11.10
CA LEU A 168 18.98 1.04 12.09
C LEU A 168 18.38 -0.24 11.50
N GLY A 169 18.34 -0.36 10.16
CA GLY A 169 17.67 -1.46 9.47
C GLY A 169 16.17 -1.47 9.76
N GLU A 170 15.54 -0.29 9.80
CA GLU A 170 14.12 -0.13 10.10
C GLU A 170 13.40 0.69 9.01
N VAL A 171 12.17 0.28 8.69
CA VAL A 171 11.24 1.10 7.91
C VAL A 171 9.95 1.28 8.68
N LEU A 172 9.45 2.51 8.76
CA LEU A 172 8.10 2.81 9.22
C LEU A 172 7.21 3.09 8.00
N ILE A 173 6.20 2.26 7.82
CA ILE A 173 5.06 2.55 6.95
C ILE A 173 4.24 3.64 7.64
N GLU A 174 4.47 4.88 7.22
CA GLU A 174 3.80 6.07 7.73
C GLU A 174 2.32 6.05 7.38
N GLU A 175 1.99 5.55 6.18
CA GLU A 175 0.64 5.59 5.63
C GLU A 175 0.47 4.69 4.41
N ILE A 176 -0.73 4.11 4.27
CA ILE A 176 -1.25 3.56 3.02
C ILE A 176 -2.58 4.25 2.70
N GLN A 177 -2.73 4.77 1.49
CA GLN A 177 -3.91 5.50 1.05
C GLN A 177 -4.23 5.29 -0.44
N SER A 178 -5.46 5.66 -0.81
CA SER A 178 -5.96 5.64 -2.18
C SER A 178 -7.01 6.74 -2.36
N ASP A 179 -6.68 7.77 -3.14
CA ASP A 179 -7.68 8.73 -3.62
C ASP A 179 -8.68 8.06 -4.55
N TRP A 180 -8.18 7.18 -5.42
CA TRP A 180 -8.99 6.51 -6.42
C TRP A 180 -10.19 5.77 -5.81
N VAL A 181 -9.98 5.02 -4.73
CA VAL A 181 -11.06 4.32 -4.02
C VAL A 181 -12.09 5.28 -3.43
N ARG A 182 -11.65 6.45 -2.94
CA ARG A 182 -12.53 7.47 -2.37
C ARG A 182 -13.37 8.13 -3.46
N ASP A 183 -12.75 8.51 -4.57
CA ASP A 183 -13.41 9.28 -5.62
C ASP A 183 -14.29 8.40 -6.51
N VAL A 184 -13.90 7.14 -6.73
CA VAL A 184 -14.78 6.17 -7.40
C VAL A 184 -16.04 5.87 -6.58
N ARG A 185 -15.96 5.87 -5.24
CA ARG A 185 -17.17 5.77 -4.39
C ARG A 185 -18.06 7.00 -4.50
N TRP A 186 -17.46 8.18 -4.66
CA TRP A 186 -18.23 9.40 -4.92
C TRP A 186 -18.89 9.34 -6.30
N LEU A 187 -18.20 8.85 -7.33
CA LEU A 187 -18.76 8.64 -8.66
C LEU A 187 -19.96 7.69 -8.63
N ASP A 188 -19.88 6.57 -7.92
CA ASP A 188 -21.00 5.63 -7.78
C ASP A 188 -22.21 6.27 -7.08
N LYS A 189 -21.99 7.05 -6.02
CA LYS A 189 -23.06 7.81 -5.37
C LYS A 189 -23.71 8.81 -6.31
N TRP A 190 -22.92 9.55 -7.08
CA TRP A 190 -23.46 10.50 -8.07
C TRP A 190 -24.27 9.78 -9.14
N ARG A 191 -23.76 8.66 -9.68
CA ARG A 191 -24.47 7.83 -10.66
C ARG A 191 -25.82 7.35 -10.11
N GLN A 192 -25.89 6.94 -8.85
CA GLN A 192 -27.14 6.49 -8.21
C GLN A 192 -28.20 7.59 -8.08
N CYS A 193 -27.80 8.87 -8.15
CA CYS A 193 -28.73 10.00 -8.18
C CYS A 193 -29.22 10.36 -9.59
N CYS A 194 -28.70 9.72 -10.64
CA CYS A 194 -29.09 9.98 -12.01
C CYS A 194 -30.44 9.31 -12.33
N ALA A 195 -31.33 10.02 -13.03
CA ALA A 195 -32.66 9.52 -13.35
C ALA A 195 -32.66 8.45 -14.46
N THR A 196 -31.68 8.52 -15.38
CA THR A 196 -31.57 7.63 -16.54
C THR A 196 -30.11 7.31 -16.84
N ASP A 197 -29.88 6.24 -17.60
CA ASP A 197 -28.54 5.83 -18.04
C ASP A 197 -27.88 6.85 -18.98
N GLU A 198 -28.68 7.59 -19.75
CA GLU A 198 -28.21 8.64 -20.66
C GLU A 198 -27.93 9.97 -19.95
N HIS A 199 -28.21 10.07 -18.64
CA HIS A 199 -28.00 11.30 -17.89
C HIS A 199 -26.53 11.74 -17.99
N PRO A 200 -26.25 12.97 -18.46
CA PRO A 200 -24.88 13.46 -18.60
C PRO A 200 -24.27 13.74 -17.22
N MET A 201 -23.12 13.14 -16.95
CA MET A 201 -22.32 13.36 -15.77
C MET A 201 -21.05 14.11 -16.17
N HIS A 202 -21.04 15.42 -15.96
CA HIS A 202 -19.93 16.28 -16.36
C HIS A 202 -19.45 17.11 -15.17
N CYS A 203 -18.13 17.18 -15.01
CA CYS A 203 -17.47 18.14 -14.14
C CYS A 203 -16.26 18.74 -14.86
N TYR A 204 -15.46 19.52 -14.17
CA TYR A 204 -14.26 20.11 -14.75
C TYR A 204 -13.28 19.06 -15.30
N SER A 205 -13.20 17.89 -14.66
CA SER A 205 -12.16 16.90 -14.94
C SER A 205 -12.59 15.78 -15.89
N PHE A 206 -13.89 15.60 -16.16
CA PHE A 206 -14.39 14.53 -17.05
C PHE A 206 -15.79 14.80 -17.61
N ASN A 207 -16.13 14.07 -18.68
CA ASN A 207 -17.44 14.15 -19.33
C ASN A 207 -17.97 12.76 -19.74
N THR A 208 -18.93 12.22 -19.00
CA THR A 208 -19.47 10.86 -19.20
C THR A 208 -21.00 10.83 -19.10
N THR A 209 -21.59 9.64 -19.22
CA THR A 209 -23.00 9.38 -18.91
C THR A 209 -23.10 8.40 -17.73
N ALA A 210 -24.27 8.33 -17.10
CA ALA A 210 -24.51 7.38 -16.02
C ALA A 210 -24.25 5.92 -16.43
N ALA A 211 -24.59 5.53 -17.66
CA ALA A 211 -24.34 4.19 -18.21
C ALA A 211 -22.84 3.90 -18.32
N MET A 212 -22.08 4.85 -18.86
CA MET A 212 -20.64 4.70 -19.08
C MET A 212 -19.86 4.71 -17.76
N ALA A 213 -20.25 5.57 -16.82
CA ALA A 213 -19.75 5.52 -15.44
C ALA A 213 -20.06 4.15 -14.80
N GLY A 214 -21.26 3.61 -14.99
CA GLY A 214 -21.64 2.27 -14.54
C GLY A 214 -20.76 1.15 -15.12
N ARG A 215 -20.47 1.21 -16.42
CA ARG A 215 -19.52 0.29 -17.08
C ARG A 215 -18.14 0.33 -16.43
N TYR A 216 -17.61 1.53 -16.21
CA TYR A 216 -16.31 1.70 -15.55
C TYR A 216 -16.29 1.19 -14.11
N LEU A 217 -17.36 1.46 -13.35
CA LEU A 217 -17.52 0.99 -11.98
C LEU A 217 -17.49 -0.54 -11.90
N ASN A 218 -18.19 -1.22 -12.80
CA ASN A 218 -18.18 -2.68 -12.88
C ASN A 218 -16.80 -3.25 -13.19
N PHE A 219 -16.06 -2.60 -14.10
CA PHE A 219 -14.70 -2.99 -14.45
C PHE A 219 -13.72 -2.81 -13.29
N VAL A 220 -13.76 -1.67 -12.60
CA VAL A 220 -12.76 -1.33 -11.57
C VAL A 220 -13.04 -1.99 -10.22
N GLN A 221 -14.29 -2.40 -9.95
CA GLN A 221 -14.70 -2.90 -8.63
C GLN A 221 -13.84 -4.07 -8.08
N PRO A 222 -13.44 -5.08 -8.87
CA PRO A 222 -12.56 -6.15 -8.37
C PRO A 222 -11.22 -5.59 -7.87
N LEU A 223 -10.66 -4.61 -8.57
CA LEU A 223 -9.41 -3.94 -8.18
C LEU A 223 -9.58 -3.17 -6.86
N LEU A 224 -10.70 -2.48 -6.69
CA LEU A 224 -11.01 -1.72 -5.47
C LEU A 224 -11.34 -2.59 -4.25
N LYS A 225 -11.60 -3.88 -4.42
CA LYS A 225 -11.76 -4.80 -3.28
C LYS A 225 -10.42 -5.23 -2.70
N GLN A 226 -9.39 -5.31 -3.54
CA GLN A 226 -8.10 -5.89 -3.18
C GLN A 226 -6.98 -4.86 -3.05
N TRP A 227 -7.20 -3.59 -3.41
CA TRP A 227 -6.18 -2.55 -3.48
C TRP A 227 -5.29 -2.46 -2.22
N SER A 228 -5.88 -2.56 -1.03
CA SER A 228 -5.14 -2.35 0.22
C SER A 228 -4.20 -3.52 0.53
N GLN A 229 -4.63 -4.74 0.18
CA GLN A 229 -3.77 -5.92 0.26
C GLN A 229 -2.69 -5.86 -0.83
N ALA A 230 -3.04 -5.52 -2.07
CA ALA A 230 -2.08 -5.37 -3.16
C ALA A 230 -1.00 -4.33 -2.84
N MET A 231 -1.40 -3.17 -2.31
CA MET A 231 -0.48 -2.10 -1.93
C MET A 231 0.43 -2.48 -0.77
N LEU A 232 -0.10 -3.11 0.29
CA LEU A 232 0.74 -3.54 1.41
C LEU A 232 1.66 -4.70 1.02
N ALA A 233 1.20 -5.63 0.19
CA ALA A 233 2.03 -6.69 -0.36
C ALA A 233 3.19 -6.14 -1.18
N ALA A 234 2.91 -5.26 -2.16
CA ALA A 234 3.94 -4.60 -2.95
C ALA A 234 4.91 -3.78 -2.08
N THR A 235 4.40 -3.17 -1.00
CA THR A 235 5.22 -2.42 -0.05
C THR A 235 6.20 -3.32 0.70
N ILE A 236 5.74 -4.43 1.24
CA ILE A 236 6.59 -5.35 1.99
C ILE A 236 7.59 -6.02 1.06
N ASP A 237 7.16 -6.44 -0.12
CA ASP A 237 8.01 -7.03 -1.14
C ASP A 237 9.14 -6.07 -1.55
N PHE A 238 8.80 -4.80 -1.80
CA PHE A 238 9.77 -3.74 -2.08
C PHE A 238 10.74 -3.53 -0.91
N ILE A 239 10.24 -3.39 0.33
CA ILE A 239 11.10 -3.20 1.50
C ILE A 239 12.05 -4.37 1.69
N HIS A 240 11.58 -5.59 1.49
CA HIS A 240 12.37 -6.79 1.69
C HIS A 240 13.40 -7.01 0.57
N ARG A 241 12.96 -7.00 -0.69
CA ARG A 241 13.80 -7.39 -1.84
C ARG A 241 14.68 -6.26 -2.34
N GLU A 242 14.15 -5.03 -2.38
CA GLU A 242 14.86 -3.88 -2.95
C GLU A 242 15.65 -3.11 -1.88
N LEU A 243 15.09 -2.93 -0.67
CA LEU A 243 15.81 -2.23 0.41
C LEU A 243 16.61 -3.16 1.31
N GLY A 244 16.35 -4.48 1.29
CA GLY A 244 17.01 -5.44 2.18
C GLY A 244 16.66 -5.29 3.66
N VAL A 245 15.58 -4.56 3.99
CA VAL A 245 15.22 -4.26 5.39
C VAL A 245 14.24 -5.30 5.93
N LYS A 246 14.52 -5.82 7.14
CA LYS A 246 13.73 -6.90 7.76
C LYS A 246 12.76 -6.43 8.84
N ARG A 247 13.02 -5.28 9.46
CA ARG A 247 12.16 -4.74 10.52
C ARG A 247 11.24 -3.66 9.99
N ILE A 248 9.96 -4.00 9.91
CA ILE A 248 8.92 -3.13 9.37
C ILE A 248 7.97 -2.72 10.49
N TRP A 249 7.82 -1.41 10.66
CA TRP A 249 6.88 -0.80 11.58
C TRP A 249 5.69 -0.24 10.81
N PHE A 250 4.51 -0.26 11.43
CA PHE A 250 3.29 0.32 10.89
C PHE A 250 2.55 1.02 12.03
N HIS A 251 2.08 2.24 11.83
CA HIS A 251 1.33 2.95 12.88
C HIS A 251 0.09 2.20 13.35
N SER A 252 -0.21 2.26 14.65
CA SER A 252 -1.60 2.12 15.06
C SER A 252 -2.40 3.36 14.65
N TRP A 253 -3.71 3.21 14.49
CA TRP A 253 -4.58 4.32 14.07
C TRP A 253 -4.46 5.55 14.98
N GLU A 254 -4.41 5.33 16.29
CA GLU A 254 -4.36 6.40 17.30
C GLU A 254 -3.03 7.15 17.28
N VAL A 255 -1.91 6.41 17.36
CA VAL A 255 -0.56 7.01 17.39
C VAL A 255 -0.26 7.73 16.08
N GLY A 256 -0.60 7.11 14.94
CA GLY A 256 -0.39 7.70 13.63
C GLY A 256 -1.13 9.03 13.48
N ASN A 257 -2.41 9.08 13.85
CA ASN A 257 -3.19 10.32 13.80
C ASN A 257 -2.61 11.38 14.74
N TYR A 258 -2.22 10.99 15.96
CA TYR A 258 -1.65 11.92 16.93
C TYR A 258 -0.31 12.50 16.49
N LEU A 259 0.62 11.67 16.00
CA LEU A 259 1.94 12.09 15.52
C LEU A 259 1.85 12.91 14.23
N LYS A 260 0.93 12.56 13.34
CA LYS A 260 0.71 13.30 12.08
C LYS A 260 -0.25 14.49 12.21
N ARG A 261 -0.81 14.72 13.41
CA ARG A 261 -1.78 15.80 13.72
C ARG A 261 -3.08 15.73 12.90
N ILE A 262 -3.48 14.52 12.52
CA ILE A 262 -4.69 14.27 11.74
C ILE A 262 -5.88 14.21 12.70
N LYS A 263 -6.97 14.90 12.36
CA LYS A 263 -8.17 15.02 13.20
C LYS A 263 -9.45 14.99 12.36
N GLY A 264 -10.57 14.62 12.99
CA GLY A 264 -11.91 14.74 12.41
C GLY A 264 -12.08 13.92 11.12
N SER A 265 -12.75 14.51 10.13
CA SER A 265 -13.04 13.90 8.84
C SER A 265 -11.80 13.60 7.97
N TYR A 266 -10.63 14.11 8.36
CA TYR A 266 -9.36 13.83 7.69
C TYR A 266 -8.70 12.52 8.18
N ALA A 267 -9.23 11.91 9.25
CA ALA A 267 -8.69 10.66 9.76
C ALA A 267 -8.88 9.51 8.75
N PRO A 268 -7.86 8.66 8.55
CA PRO A 268 -7.98 7.55 7.63
C PRO A 268 -8.94 6.48 8.19
N PRO A 269 -9.50 5.61 7.33
CA PRO A 269 -10.32 4.49 7.78
C PRO A 269 -9.61 3.62 8.82
N ARG A 270 -10.26 3.37 9.96
CA ARG A 270 -9.66 2.61 11.07
C ARG A 270 -9.22 1.20 10.66
N SER A 271 -9.97 0.55 9.76
CA SER A 271 -9.70 -0.80 9.28
C SER A 271 -8.34 -0.95 8.59
N LEU A 272 -7.84 0.09 7.89
CA LEU A 272 -6.51 0.08 7.27
C LEU A 272 -5.37 0.03 8.29
N TYR A 273 -5.63 0.48 9.52
CA TYR A 273 -4.66 0.55 10.60
C TYR A 273 -4.96 -0.45 11.73
N THR A 274 -5.88 -1.40 11.50
CA THR A 274 -6.22 -2.44 12.48
C THR A 274 -6.33 -3.82 11.84
N SER A 275 -7.16 -3.98 10.81
CA SER A 275 -7.39 -5.28 10.17
C SER A 275 -6.28 -5.62 9.19
N LEU A 276 -5.86 -4.65 8.37
CA LEU A 276 -4.88 -4.88 7.31
C LEU A 276 -3.51 -5.34 7.87
N PRO A 277 -2.86 -4.67 8.84
CA PRO A 277 -1.57 -5.13 9.36
C PRO A 277 -1.66 -6.54 9.97
N LYS A 278 -2.75 -6.86 10.66
CA LYS A 278 -2.97 -8.20 11.21
C LYS A 278 -3.08 -9.26 10.12
N GLN A 279 -3.68 -8.97 8.97
CA GLN A 279 -3.72 -9.93 7.86
C GLN A 279 -2.32 -10.30 7.35
N PHE A 280 -1.38 -9.36 7.47
CA PHE A 280 0.02 -9.48 7.07
C PHE A 280 0.95 -9.89 8.23
N CYS A 281 0.39 -10.47 9.29
CA CYS A 281 1.14 -10.99 10.43
C CYS A 281 1.90 -9.95 11.26
N PHE A 282 1.59 -8.66 11.12
CA PHE A 282 2.10 -7.68 12.06
C PHE A 282 1.53 -7.91 13.46
N GLU A 283 2.38 -7.75 14.45
CA GLU A 283 2.05 -7.87 15.87
C GLU A 283 1.98 -6.49 16.51
N LEU A 284 0.94 -6.25 17.30
CA LEU A 284 0.79 -4.99 18.02
C LEU A 284 1.73 -4.99 19.24
N THR A 285 2.50 -3.93 19.42
CA THR A 285 3.45 -3.75 20.51
C THR A 285 3.36 -2.33 21.06
N ASP A 286 3.74 -2.17 22.34
CA ASP A 286 3.91 -0.86 22.99
C ASP A 286 5.37 -0.36 22.87
N GLN A 287 6.19 -0.99 22.02
CA GLN A 287 7.55 -0.54 21.70
C GLN A 287 7.52 0.62 20.69
N LEU A 288 8.29 1.68 21.01
CA LEU A 288 8.53 2.79 20.10
C LEU A 288 9.63 2.40 19.09
N PRO A 289 9.42 2.57 17.76
CA PRO A 289 10.46 2.34 16.76
C PRO A 289 11.72 3.15 17.07
N ALA A 290 12.90 2.59 16.83
CA ALA A 290 14.16 3.27 17.13
C ALA A 290 14.29 4.56 16.31
N LEU A 291 13.81 4.56 15.06
CA LEU A 291 13.74 5.76 14.20
C LEU A 291 12.85 6.89 14.74
N LEU A 292 11.97 6.61 15.71
CA LEU A 292 11.09 7.57 16.41
C LEU A 292 11.47 7.77 17.89
N SER A 293 12.58 7.17 18.35
CA SER A 293 12.98 7.17 19.77
C SER A 293 13.61 8.49 20.25
N ASP A 294 13.55 9.54 19.43
CA ASP A 294 14.11 10.83 19.79
C ASP A 294 13.34 11.51 20.95
N LYS A 295 14.06 12.35 21.72
CA LYS A 295 13.51 13.03 22.91
C LYS A 295 12.25 13.84 22.61
N ARG A 296 12.12 14.42 21.41
CA ARG A 296 10.97 15.26 21.03
C ARG A 296 9.74 14.40 20.82
N THR A 297 9.87 13.28 20.11
CA THR A 297 8.76 12.33 19.88
C THR A 297 8.27 11.72 21.20
N SER A 298 9.17 11.23 22.06
CA SER A 298 8.78 10.68 23.36
C SER A 298 8.13 11.73 24.27
N LYS A 299 8.63 12.99 24.28
CA LYS A 299 8.00 14.09 25.04
C LYS A 299 6.60 14.41 24.51
N ARG A 300 6.41 14.37 23.19
CA ARG A 300 5.13 14.63 22.55
C ARG A 300 4.08 13.58 22.93
N LEU A 301 4.42 12.30 22.81
CA LEU A 301 3.53 11.19 23.19
C LEU A 301 3.13 11.27 24.68
N ARG A 302 4.10 11.52 25.57
CA ARG A 302 3.83 11.70 27.01
C ARG A 302 2.89 12.88 27.30
N ARG A 303 3.12 14.05 26.67
CA ARG A 303 2.24 15.22 26.82
C ARG A 303 0.82 14.93 26.34
N GLY A 304 0.68 14.14 25.27
CA GLY A 304 -0.60 13.70 24.74
C GLY A 304 -1.29 12.61 25.54
N LYS A 305 -0.60 11.99 26.52
CA LYS A 305 -1.02 10.76 27.19
C LYS A 305 -1.37 9.65 26.19
N ILE A 306 -0.61 9.57 25.08
CA ILE A 306 -0.79 8.57 24.03
C ILE A 306 0.23 7.46 24.22
N SER A 307 -0.25 6.22 24.33
CA SER A 307 0.61 5.03 24.38
C SER A 307 1.29 4.80 23.02
N PRO A 308 2.60 4.48 22.97
CA PRO A 308 3.34 4.24 21.73
C PRO A 308 3.00 2.88 21.10
N ARG A 309 1.74 2.70 20.69
CA ARG A 309 1.27 1.48 20.03
C ARG A 309 1.61 1.46 18.56
N PHE A 310 2.38 0.47 18.14
CA PHE A 310 2.77 0.22 16.76
C PHE A 310 2.58 -1.25 16.40
N TYR A 311 2.35 -1.51 15.13
CA TYR A 311 2.43 -2.83 14.54
C TYR A 311 3.86 -3.08 14.09
N LYS A 312 4.40 -4.25 14.41
CA LYS A 312 5.74 -4.68 14.05
C LYS A 312 5.66 -5.98 13.25
N LEU A 313 6.37 -6.03 12.13
CA LEU A 313 6.63 -7.23 11.36
C LEU A 313 8.14 -7.44 11.29
N GLU A 314 8.58 -8.63 11.67
CA GLU A 314 9.96 -9.07 11.54
C GLU A 314 10.00 -10.14 10.45
N LEU A 315 10.65 -9.81 9.33
CA LEU A 315 10.84 -10.69 8.17
C LEU A 315 12.01 -11.63 8.37
#